data_AF-A0A349DEG9-F1
#
_entry.id   AF-A0A349DEG9-F1
#
_cell.length_a   1.000
_cell.length_b   1.000
_cell.length_c   1.000
_cell.angle_alpha   90.00
_cell.angle_beta   90.00
_cell.angle_gamma   90.00
#
_symmetry.space_group_name_H-M   'P 1'
#
loop_
_entity.id
_entity.type
_entity.pdbx_description
1 polymer ?
#
loop_
_entity_poly.entity_id
_entity_poly.type
_entity_poly.pdbx_seq_one_letter_code
_entity_poly.pdbx_strand_id
1 'polypeptide(L)'
;MNVQGLLDKIEDTIDMGSKIPLSGKVAVDADAIKQCVEDIRYDLPIELEKAQEVVAHHNNLITKANNEASSIVSSAQTEADGIISAAKEKASGIAATAEANAKSTLSAASEQAKQMIETSEITRLAHEFSDRVRAQATAEAENIVRNAKSQAEAILLDANNQAADTKSKADKWAGEIRSAAAEFVEDIMKNSDEVLSSNIAEIRKARQSLFGDRR
;
A
#
# COMPACT_ATOMS: atom_id res chain seq x y z
N MET A 1 -41.91 -44.55 -80.27
CA MET A 1 -41.40 -45.93 -80.11
C MET A 1 -39.93 -45.76 -79.78
N ASN A 2 -39.39 -46.36 -78.72
CA ASN A 2 -37.95 -46.20 -78.43
C ASN A 2 -37.13 -47.09 -79.36
N VAL A 3 -35.83 -46.83 -79.44
CA VAL A 3 -34.89 -47.62 -80.27
C VAL A 3 -35.01 -49.12 -79.96
N GLN A 4 -35.18 -49.47 -78.67
CA GLN A 4 -35.39 -50.84 -78.22
C GLN A 4 -36.63 -51.48 -78.88
N GLY A 5 -37.78 -50.82 -78.86
CA GLY A 5 -39.00 -51.35 -79.46
C GLY A 5 -38.94 -51.42 -80.99
N LEU A 6 -38.16 -50.57 -81.65
CA LEU A 6 -37.91 -50.67 -83.09
C LEU A 6 -36.99 -51.85 -83.42
N LEU A 7 -36.01 -52.15 -82.57
CA LEU A 7 -35.18 -53.35 -82.68
C LEU A 7 -36.00 -54.62 -82.48
N ASP A 8 -36.84 -54.67 -81.43
CA ASP A 8 -37.75 -55.78 -81.16
C ASP A 8 -38.68 -56.03 -82.36
N LYS A 9 -39.19 -54.97 -82.99
CA LYS A 9 -40.05 -55.07 -84.18
C LYS A 9 -39.31 -55.58 -85.42
N ILE A 10 -38.03 -55.23 -85.59
CA ILE A 10 -37.19 -55.80 -86.66
C ILE A 10 -36.99 -57.30 -86.41
N GLU A 11 -36.72 -57.68 -85.17
CA GLU A 11 -36.54 -59.07 -84.76
C GLU A 11 -37.81 -59.89 -85.00
N ASP A 12 -38.97 -59.39 -84.57
CA ASP A 12 -40.29 -59.99 -84.84
C ASP A 12 -40.58 -60.11 -86.35
N THR A 13 -40.25 -59.09 -87.14
CA THR A 13 -40.45 -59.11 -88.61
C THR A 13 -39.58 -60.17 -89.29
N ILE A 14 -38.39 -60.42 -88.76
CA ILE A 14 -37.50 -61.48 -89.24
C ILE A 14 -38.03 -62.87 -88.84
N ASP A 15 -38.49 -63.01 -87.60
CA ASP A 15 -39.02 -64.28 -87.07
C ASP A 15 -40.35 -64.69 -87.72
N MET A 16 -41.21 -63.73 -88.06
CA MET A 16 -42.49 -63.95 -88.74
C MET A 16 -42.35 -64.11 -90.27
N GLY A 17 -41.14 -63.95 -90.81
CA GLY A 17 -40.86 -64.07 -92.24
C GLY A 17 -41.04 -65.50 -92.80
N SER A 18 -41.43 -65.60 -94.07
CA SER A 18 -41.66 -66.90 -94.72
C SER A 18 -40.35 -67.56 -95.15
N LYS A 19 -40.07 -68.79 -94.69
CA LYS A 19 -38.88 -69.55 -95.11
C LYS A 19 -38.97 -69.98 -96.57
N ILE A 20 -37.92 -69.70 -97.35
CA ILE A 20 -37.83 -70.09 -98.75
C ILE A 20 -37.21 -71.49 -98.87
N PRO A 21 -37.90 -72.50 -99.44
CA PRO A 21 -37.43 -73.87 -99.54
C PRO A 21 -36.08 -74.00 -100.26
N LEU A 22 -35.23 -74.92 -99.80
CA LEU A 22 -33.91 -75.25 -100.40
C LEU A 22 -32.87 -74.10 -100.46
N SER A 23 -33.14 -72.92 -99.86
CA SER A 23 -32.26 -71.75 -99.95
C SER A 23 -31.60 -71.31 -98.63
N GLY A 24 -32.11 -71.77 -97.49
CA GLY A 24 -31.69 -71.31 -96.15
C GLY A 24 -32.09 -69.86 -95.82
N LYS A 25 -32.85 -69.17 -96.69
CA LYS A 25 -33.23 -67.76 -96.56
C LYS A 25 -34.65 -67.58 -96.03
N VAL A 26 -34.89 -66.44 -95.38
CA VAL A 26 -36.21 -65.98 -94.92
C VAL A 26 -36.64 -64.79 -95.75
N ALA A 27 -37.87 -64.82 -96.27
CA ALA A 27 -38.51 -63.70 -96.95
C ALA A 27 -39.13 -62.77 -95.91
N VAL A 28 -38.67 -61.52 -95.88
CA VAL A 28 -39.12 -60.48 -94.96
C VAL A 28 -39.58 -59.26 -95.75
N ASP A 29 -40.43 -58.45 -95.15
CA ASP A 29 -40.79 -57.14 -95.69
C ASP A 29 -39.60 -56.18 -95.50
N ALA A 30 -38.87 -55.98 -96.59
CA ALA A 30 -37.71 -55.10 -96.59
C ALA A 30 -38.09 -53.64 -96.31
N ASP A 31 -39.30 -53.20 -96.69
CA ASP A 31 -39.75 -51.83 -96.46
C ASP A 31 -40.07 -51.63 -94.97
N ALA A 32 -40.67 -52.63 -94.31
CA ALA A 32 -40.93 -52.59 -92.87
C ALA A 32 -39.63 -52.53 -92.03
N ILE A 33 -38.63 -53.35 -92.34
CA ILE A 33 -37.32 -53.31 -91.66
C ILE A 33 -36.60 -51.99 -91.95
N LYS A 34 -36.63 -51.53 -93.20
CA LYS A 34 -35.98 -50.29 -93.61
C LYS A 34 -36.58 -49.08 -92.89
N GLN A 35 -37.90 -49.02 -92.74
CA GLN A 35 -38.56 -47.98 -91.96
C GLN A 35 -38.09 -48.00 -90.50
N CYS A 36 -38.01 -49.17 -89.87
CA CYS A 36 -37.53 -49.26 -88.49
C CYS A 36 -36.07 -48.81 -88.35
N VAL A 37 -35.20 -49.13 -89.31
CA VAL A 37 -33.80 -48.67 -89.33
C VAL A 37 -33.70 -47.15 -89.56
N GLU A 38 -34.56 -46.58 -90.42
CA GLU A 38 -34.65 -45.14 -90.65
C GLU A 38 -35.10 -44.40 -89.38
N ASP A 39 -36.12 -44.92 -88.70
CA ASP A 39 -36.61 -44.39 -87.43
C ASP A 39 -35.53 -44.48 -86.34
N ILE A 40 -34.81 -45.61 -86.21
CA ILE A 40 -33.67 -45.74 -85.28
C ILE A 40 -32.56 -44.73 -85.61
N ARG A 41 -32.24 -44.56 -86.90
CA ARG A 41 -31.21 -43.62 -87.35
C ARG A 41 -31.59 -42.17 -87.07
N TYR A 42 -32.88 -41.86 -87.03
CA TYR A 42 -33.40 -40.54 -86.66
C TYR A 42 -33.46 -40.35 -85.13
N ASP A 43 -33.97 -41.33 -84.38
CA ASP A 43 -34.23 -41.21 -82.94
C ASP A 43 -32.98 -41.40 -82.07
N LEU A 44 -32.07 -42.32 -82.44
CA LEU A 44 -30.89 -42.66 -81.63
C LEU A 44 -29.94 -41.47 -81.39
N PRO A 45 -29.59 -40.64 -82.40
CA PRO A 45 -28.78 -39.44 -82.17
C PRO A 45 -29.43 -38.45 -81.19
N ILE A 46 -30.75 -38.29 -81.29
CA ILE A 46 -31.53 -37.38 -80.43
C ILE A 46 -31.53 -37.88 -78.97
N GLU A 47 -31.69 -39.19 -78.75
CA GLU A 47 -31.60 -39.78 -77.41
C GLU A 47 -30.18 -39.69 -76.82
N LEU A 48 -29.14 -39.90 -77.63
CA LEU A 48 -27.74 -39.77 -77.20
C LEU A 48 -27.39 -38.32 -76.83
N GLU A 49 -27.86 -37.34 -77.61
CA GLU A 49 -27.68 -35.91 -77.30
C GLU A 49 -28.35 -35.55 -75.97
N LYS A 50 -29.61 -35.97 -75.77
CA LYS A 50 -30.33 -35.79 -74.51
C LYS A 50 -29.59 -36.44 -73.32
N ALA A 51 -29.06 -37.64 -73.49
CA ALA A 51 -28.31 -38.32 -72.44
C ALA A 51 -27.02 -37.56 -72.09
N GLN A 52 -26.28 -37.06 -73.08
CA GLN A 52 -25.10 -36.23 -72.86
C GLN A 52 -25.45 -34.92 -72.15
N GLU A 53 -26.57 -34.30 -72.50
CA GLU A 53 -27.06 -33.08 -71.86
C GLU A 53 -27.42 -33.32 -70.38
N VAL A 54 -28.08 -34.44 -70.07
CA VAL A 54 -28.38 -34.83 -68.68
C VAL A 54 -27.09 -35.01 -67.86
N VAL A 55 -26.07 -35.67 -68.42
CA VAL A 55 -24.77 -35.86 -67.74
C VAL A 55 -24.06 -34.51 -67.55
N ALA A 56 -24.06 -33.64 -68.55
CA ALA A 56 -23.49 -32.30 -68.46
C ALA A 56 -24.20 -31.45 -67.40
N HIS A 57 -25.53 -31.50 -67.36
CA HIS A 57 -26.34 -30.82 -66.35
C HIS A 57 -26.05 -31.34 -64.94
N HIS A 58 -25.92 -32.67 -64.78
CA HIS A 58 -25.58 -33.29 -63.50
C HIS A 58 -24.20 -32.84 -62.98
N ASN A 59 -23.19 -32.83 -63.85
CA ASN A 59 -21.84 -32.37 -63.49
C ASN A 59 -21.82 -30.87 -63.11
N ASN A 60 -22.58 -30.05 -63.83
CA ASN A 60 -22.76 -28.64 -63.50
C ASN A 60 -23.44 -28.46 -62.14
N LEU A 61 -24.45 -29.28 -61.83
CA LEU A 61 -25.19 -29.21 -60.58
C LEU A 61 -24.30 -29.59 -59.38
N ILE A 62 -23.50 -30.66 -59.51
CA ILE A 62 -22.51 -31.04 -58.49
C ILE A 62 -21.49 -29.93 -58.27
N THR A 63 -20.97 -29.34 -59.35
CA THR A 63 -19.99 -28.25 -59.25
C THR A 63 -20.57 -27.02 -58.55
N LYS A 64 -21.82 -26.65 -58.89
CA LYS A 64 -22.53 -25.57 -58.21
C LYS A 64 -22.75 -25.87 -56.72
N ALA A 65 -23.24 -27.07 -56.39
CA ALA A 65 -23.47 -27.47 -55.01
C ALA A 65 -22.18 -27.47 -54.18
N ASN A 66 -21.06 -27.94 -54.74
CA ASN A 66 -19.76 -27.92 -54.07
C ASN A 66 -19.25 -26.49 -53.83
N ASN A 67 -19.38 -25.61 -54.83
CA ASN A 67 -18.98 -24.21 -54.70
C ASN A 67 -19.82 -23.47 -53.66
N GLU A 68 -21.14 -23.72 -53.65
CA GLU A 68 -22.07 -23.12 -52.70
C GLU A 68 -21.83 -23.61 -51.27
N ALA A 69 -21.59 -24.91 -51.09
CA ALA A 69 -21.20 -25.48 -49.81
C ALA A 69 -19.87 -24.89 -49.30
N SER A 70 -18.86 -24.77 -50.17
CA SER A 70 -17.58 -24.16 -49.79
C SER A 70 -17.74 -22.69 -49.39
N SER A 71 -18.59 -21.94 -50.10
CA SER A 71 -18.89 -20.54 -49.78
C SER A 71 -19.60 -20.40 -48.42
N ILE A 72 -20.56 -21.27 -48.13
CA ILE A 72 -21.26 -21.31 -46.84
C ILE A 72 -20.28 -21.59 -45.71
N VAL A 73 -19.42 -22.61 -45.85
CA VAL A 73 -18.43 -22.96 -44.82
C VAL A 73 -17.44 -21.82 -44.59
N SER A 74 -16.93 -21.20 -45.66
CA SER A 74 -16.02 -20.05 -45.55
C SER A 74 -16.67 -18.85 -44.86
N SER A 75 -17.95 -18.58 -45.17
CA SER A 75 -18.70 -17.47 -44.57
C SER A 75 -18.96 -17.74 -43.08
N ALA A 76 -19.38 -18.96 -42.75
CA ALA A 76 -19.60 -19.39 -41.36
C ALA A 76 -18.32 -19.33 -40.53
N GLN A 77 -17.17 -19.74 -41.09
CA GLN A 77 -15.88 -19.64 -40.41
C GLN A 77 -15.49 -18.18 -40.14
N THR A 78 -15.67 -17.31 -41.13
CA THR A 78 -15.37 -15.86 -40.98
C THR A 78 -16.25 -15.22 -39.90
N GLU A 79 -17.54 -15.56 -39.89
CA GLU A 79 -18.47 -15.07 -38.87
C GLU A 79 -18.12 -15.58 -37.47
N ALA A 80 -17.77 -16.87 -37.34
CA ALA A 80 -17.33 -17.46 -36.08
C ALA A 80 -16.06 -16.78 -35.54
N ASP A 81 -15.06 -16.54 -36.39
CA ASP A 81 -13.83 -15.85 -36.01
C ASP A 81 -14.09 -14.40 -35.58
N GLY A 82 -15.03 -13.72 -36.25
CA GLY A 82 -15.51 -12.40 -35.88
C GLY A 82 -16.16 -12.38 -34.49
N ILE A 83 -17.07 -13.33 -34.21
CA ILE A 83 -17.74 -13.46 -32.92
C ILE A 83 -16.71 -13.72 -31.80
N ILE A 84 -15.77 -14.62 -32.02
CA ILE A 84 -14.72 -14.94 -31.03
C ILE A 84 -13.84 -13.72 -30.76
N SER A 85 -13.48 -12.98 -31.80
CA SER A 85 -12.65 -11.77 -31.67
C SER A 85 -13.37 -10.68 -30.88
N ALA A 86 -14.63 -10.39 -31.22
CA ALA A 86 -15.46 -9.42 -30.49
C ALA A 86 -15.69 -9.83 -29.03
N ALA A 87 -15.91 -11.12 -28.76
CA ALA A 87 -16.05 -11.64 -27.42
C ALA A 87 -14.77 -11.46 -26.59
N LYS A 88 -13.59 -11.73 -27.17
CA LYS A 88 -12.29 -11.53 -26.53
C LYS A 88 -12.04 -10.05 -26.21
N GLU A 89 -12.32 -9.15 -27.15
CA GLU A 89 -12.17 -7.71 -26.95
C GLU A 89 -13.06 -7.21 -25.82
N LYS A 90 -14.34 -7.61 -25.82
CA LYS A 90 -15.30 -7.25 -24.76
C LYS A 90 -14.86 -7.80 -23.40
N ALA A 91 -14.40 -9.05 -23.34
CA ALA A 91 -13.90 -9.65 -22.10
C ALA A 91 -12.67 -8.90 -21.56
N SER A 92 -11.72 -8.54 -22.43
CA SER A 92 -10.55 -7.74 -22.07
C SER A 92 -10.95 -6.36 -21.54
N GLY A 93 -11.93 -5.70 -22.16
CA GLY A 93 -12.44 -4.40 -21.71
C GLY A 93 -13.12 -4.47 -20.33
N ILE A 94 -13.89 -5.53 -20.08
CA ILE A 94 -14.52 -5.79 -18.77
C ILE A 94 -13.44 -6.00 -17.70
N ALA A 95 -12.44 -6.83 -17.98
CA ALA A 95 -11.34 -7.10 -17.04
C ALA A 95 -10.56 -5.82 -16.70
N ALA A 96 -10.17 -5.04 -17.72
CA ALA A 96 -9.46 -3.78 -17.52
C ALA A 96 -10.28 -2.76 -16.70
N THR A 97 -11.59 -2.68 -16.96
CA THR A 97 -12.49 -1.80 -16.21
C THR A 97 -12.65 -2.26 -14.76
N ALA A 98 -12.79 -3.57 -14.53
CA ALA A 98 -12.88 -4.14 -13.20
C ALA A 98 -11.60 -3.89 -12.38
N GLU A 99 -10.43 -4.08 -12.99
CA GLU A 99 -9.14 -3.77 -12.36
C GLU A 99 -8.98 -2.29 -12.02
N ALA A 100 -9.36 -1.40 -12.95
CA ALA A 100 -9.32 0.04 -12.72
C ALA A 100 -10.24 0.47 -11.56
N ASN A 101 -11.46 -0.08 -11.53
CA ASN A 101 -12.42 0.17 -10.46
C ASN A 101 -11.92 -0.37 -9.11
N ALA A 102 -11.40 -1.60 -9.08
CA ALA A 102 -10.85 -2.19 -7.87
C ALA A 102 -9.68 -1.37 -7.31
N LYS A 103 -8.77 -0.91 -8.19
CA LYS A 103 -7.66 -0.03 -7.81
C LYS A 103 -8.16 1.30 -7.24
N SER A 104 -9.17 1.90 -7.87
CA SER A 104 -9.78 3.16 -7.41
C SER A 104 -10.43 2.98 -6.03
N THR A 105 -11.22 1.93 -5.83
CA THR A 105 -11.85 1.60 -4.54
C THR A 105 -10.82 1.36 -3.45
N LEU A 106 -9.75 0.61 -3.74
CA LEU A 106 -8.69 0.36 -2.77
C LEU A 106 -7.96 1.65 -2.38
N SER A 107 -7.69 2.52 -3.35
CA SER A 107 -7.04 3.81 -3.11
C SER A 107 -7.92 4.71 -2.25
N ALA A 108 -9.23 4.80 -2.56
CA ALA A 108 -10.20 5.56 -1.78
C ALA A 108 -10.35 5.01 -0.34
N ALA A 109 -10.43 3.69 -0.18
CA ALA A 109 -10.53 3.05 1.13
C ALA A 109 -9.25 3.28 1.96
N SER A 110 -8.07 3.19 1.34
CA SER A 110 -6.79 3.45 2.01
C SER A 110 -6.67 4.90 2.47
N GLU A 111 -7.09 5.86 1.64
CA GLU A 111 -7.07 7.28 1.99
C GLU A 111 -8.07 7.58 3.12
N GLN A 112 -9.28 7.04 3.04
CA GLN A 112 -10.27 7.16 4.11
C GLN A 112 -9.77 6.55 5.43
N ALA A 113 -9.12 5.38 5.38
CA ALA A 113 -8.54 4.76 6.57
C ALA A 113 -7.44 5.65 7.19
N LYS A 114 -6.57 6.22 6.36
CA LYS A 114 -5.53 7.17 6.81
C LYS A 114 -6.15 8.39 7.48
N GLN A 115 -7.15 9.01 6.82
CA GLN A 115 -7.88 10.13 7.40
C GLN A 115 -8.59 9.75 8.69
N MET A 116 -9.18 8.56 8.79
CA MET A 116 -9.85 8.10 10.01
C MET A 116 -8.88 7.87 11.17
N ILE A 117 -7.64 7.44 10.90
CA ILE A 117 -6.58 7.31 11.91
C ILE A 117 -6.07 8.69 12.35
N GLU A 118 -5.85 9.58 11.38
CA GLU A 118 -5.36 10.95 11.64
C GLU A 118 -6.41 11.81 12.35
N THR A 119 -7.66 11.69 11.94
CA THR A 119 -8.84 12.35 12.55
C THR A 119 -9.40 11.55 13.72
N SER A 120 -8.82 10.39 14.05
CA SER A 120 -9.28 9.59 15.18
C SER A 120 -9.23 10.48 16.41
N GLU A 121 -10.39 10.71 17.03
CA GLU A 121 -10.48 11.50 18.25
C GLU A 121 -9.50 11.00 19.31
N ILE A 122 -9.14 9.71 19.28
CA ILE A 122 -8.13 9.12 20.16
C ILE A 122 -6.76 9.77 19.94
N THR A 123 -6.30 9.98 18.70
CA THR A 123 -5.02 10.63 18.39
C THR A 123 -5.04 12.09 18.85
N ARG A 124 -6.12 12.82 18.56
CA ARG A 124 -6.28 14.23 18.99
C ARG A 124 -6.32 14.35 20.51
N LEU A 125 -7.15 13.54 21.18
CA LEU A 125 -7.29 13.54 22.64
C LEU A 125 -6.00 13.09 23.33
N ALA A 126 -5.27 12.13 22.76
CA ALA A 126 -3.98 11.71 23.27
C ALA A 126 -2.95 12.84 23.21
N HIS A 127 -2.90 13.60 22.11
CA HIS A 127 -2.04 14.78 22.00
C HIS A 127 -2.45 15.88 22.99
N GLU A 128 -3.73 16.25 23.05
CA GLU A 128 -4.21 17.26 24.01
C GLU A 128 -3.96 16.86 25.47
N PHE A 129 -4.16 15.60 25.81
CA PHE A 129 -3.87 15.06 27.14
C PHE A 129 -2.37 15.08 27.43
N SER A 130 -1.54 14.65 26.49
CA SER A 130 -0.07 14.67 26.61
C SER A 130 0.44 16.10 26.82
N ASP A 131 -0.05 17.06 26.04
CA ASP A 131 0.34 18.46 26.17
C ASP A 131 -0.10 19.05 27.52
N ARG A 132 -1.30 18.70 27.99
CA ARG A 132 -1.79 19.11 29.31
C ARG A 132 -0.93 18.52 30.44
N VAL A 133 -0.63 17.22 30.40
CA VAL A 133 0.21 16.56 31.40
C VAL A 133 1.59 17.18 31.42
N ARG A 134 2.17 17.45 30.24
CA ARG A 134 3.47 18.11 30.12
C ARG A 134 3.43 19.53 30.70
N ALA A 135 2.44 20.33 30.35
CA ALA A 135 2.28 21.70 30.85
C ALA A 135 2.12 21.73 32.38
N GLN A 136 1.30 20.83 32.93
CA GLN A 136 1.11 20.69 34.37
C GLN A 136 2.41 20.26 35.06
N ALA A 137 3.11 19.24 34.54
CA ALA A 137 4.37 18.79 35.09
C ALA A 137 5.44 19.89 35.06
N THR A 138 5.51 20.70 34.00
CA THR A 138 6.43 21.85 33.94
C THR A 138 6.08 22.93 34.97
N ALA A 139 4.79 23.24 35.14
CA ALA A 139 4.36 24.24 36.12
C ALA A 139 4.61 23.77 37.57
N GLU A 140 4.37 22.50 37.86
CA GLU A 140 4.67 21.90 39.16
C GLU A 140 6.18 21.91 39.43
N ALA A 141 7.00 21.52 38.45
CA ALA A 141 8.45 21.55 38.57
C ALA A 141 8.98 22.98 38.83
N GLU A 142 8.46 23.98 38.11
CA GLU A 142 8.82 25.38 38.34
C GLU A 142 8.45 25.85 39.75
N ASN A 143 7.27 25.47 40.25
CA ASN A 143 6.84 25.81 41.60
C ASN A 143 7.72 25.13 42.66
N ILE A 144 8.09 23.86 42.47
CA ILE A 144 9.02 23.15 43.36
C ILE A 144 10.37 23.87 43.41
N VAL A 145 10.95 24.21 42.26
CA VAL A 145 12.23 24.92 42.18
C VAL A 145 12.14 26.30 42.82
N ARG A 146 11.06 27.05 42.58
CA ARG A 146 10.85 28.37 43.18
C ARG A 146 10.75 28.29 44.71
N ASN A 147 10.00 27.33 45.23
CA ASN A 147 9.85 27.11 46.67
C ASN A 147 11.18 26.69 47.32
N ALA A 148 11.91 25.76 46.69
CA ALA A 148 13.22 25.34 47.16
C ALA A 148 14.21 26.51 47.20
N LYS A 149 14.21 27.37 46.17
CA LYS A 149 15.06 28.56 46.12
C LYS A 149 14.71 29.55 47.24
N SER A 150 13.43 29.84 47.45
CA SER A 150 12.98 30.73 48.53
C SER A 150 13.36 30.20 49.92
N GLN A 151 13.18 28.90 50.16
CA GLN A 151 13.60 28.26 51.41
C GLN A 151 15.13 28.34 51.62
N ALA A 152 15.91 28.09 50.57
CA ALA A 152 17.36 28.20 50.62
C ALA A 152 17.81 29.64 50.94
N GLU A 153 17.20 30.64 50.31
CA GLU A 153 17.47 32.06 50.59
C GLU A 153 17.14 32.42 52.05
N ALA A 154 16.02 31.91 52.59
CA ALA A 154 15.65 32.13 53.99
C ALA A 154 16.66 31.49 54.97
N ILE A 155 17.10 30.25 54.70
CA ILE A 155 18.10 29.55 55.51
C ILE A 155 19.43 30.30 55.49
N LEU A 156 19.87 30.77 54.32
CA LEU A 156 21.12 31.53 54.21
C LEU A 156 21.06 32.87 54.94
N LEU A 157 19.91 33.56 54.90
CA LEU A 157 19.71 34.80 55.63
C LEU A 157 19.77 34.58 57.15
N ASP A 158 19.07 33.55 57.64
CA ASP A 158 19.06 33.20 59.06
C ASP A 158 20.46 32.81 59.55
N ALA A 159 21.17 31.97 58.79
CA ALA A 159 22.55 31.59 59.11
C ALA A 159 23.50 32.80 59.17
N ASN A 160 23.37 33.75 58.24
CA ASN A 160 24.17 34.98 58.25
C ASN A 160 23.85 35.86 59.47
N ASN A 161 22.58 36.00 59.84
CA ASN A 161 22.17 36.76 61.01
C ASN A 161 22.71 36.14 62.30
N GLN A 162 22.60 34.81 62.45
CA GLN A 162 23.16 34.08 63.59
C GLN A 162 24.68 34.20 63.67
N ALA A 163 25.39 34.13 62.53
CA ALA A 163 26.83 34.31 62.48
C ALA A 163 27.25 35.73 62.89
N ALA A 164 26.53 36.75 62.41
CA ALA A 164 26.78 38.14 62.77
C ALA A 164 26.55 38.40 64.27
N ASP A 165 25.45 37.89 64.82
CA ASP A 165 25.15 37.97 66.26
C ASP A 165 26.22 37.25 67.11
N THR A 166 26.63 36.05 66.70
CA THR A 166 27.70 35.30 67.37
C THR A 166 29.02 36.07 67.36
N LYS A 167 29.39 36.66 66.22
CA LYS A 167 30.59 37.49 66.11
C LYS A 167 30.51 38.72 67.02
N SER A 168 29.37 39.41 67.03
CA SER A 168 29.18 40.60 67.88
C SER A 168 29.29 40.25 69.38
N LYS A 169 28.68 39.15 69.81
CA LYS A 169 28.81 38.64 71.18
C LYS A 169 30.25 38.30 71.54
N ALA A 170 30.97 37.62 70.64
CA ALA A 170 32.37 37.29 70.83
C ALA A 170 33.26 38.55 70.94
N ASP A 171 33.04 39.55 70.07
CA ASP A 171 33.77 40.82 70.10
C ASP A 171 33.53 41.58 71.42
N LYS A 172 32.28 41.63 71.88
CA LYS A 172 31.91 42.25 73.16
C LYS A 172 32.58 41.54 74.34
N TRP A 173 32.47 40.22 74.41
CA TRP A 173 33.07 39.41 75.46
C TRP A 173 34.60 39.54 75.48
N ALA A 174 35.24 39.56 74.32
CA ALA A 174 36.68 39.81 74.23
C ALA A 174 37.08 41.21 74.74
N GLY A 175 36.24 42.22 74.48
CA GLY A 175 36.41 43.57 75.05
C GLY A 175 36.29 43.60 76.57
N GLU A 176 35.26 42.95 77.11
CA GLU A 176 35.05 42.81 78.56
C GLU A 176 36.24 42.10 79.24
N ILE A 177 36.74 41.00 78.65
CA ILE A 177 37.94 40.31 79.15
C ILE A 177 39.16 41.24 79.17
N ARG A 178 39.39 42.02 78.10
CA ARG A 178 40.53 42.96 78.05
C ARG A 178 40.42 44.04 79.11
N SER A 179 39.22 44.59 79.33
CA SER A 179 38.99 45.61 80.36
C SER A 179 39.20 45.03 81.76
N ALA A 180 38.61 43.87 82.05
CA ALA A 180 38.77 43.21 83.35
C ALA A 180 40.24 42.85 83.63
N ALA A 181 40.99 42.41 82.61
CA ALA A 181 42.42 42.15 82.75
C ALA A 181 43.23 43.44 83.00
N ALA A 182 42.89 44.56 82.35
CA ALA A 182 43.55 45.84 82.57
C ALA A 182 43.28 46.38 83.99
N GLU A 183 42.03 46.36 84.44
CA GLU A 183 41.65 46.74 85.81
C GLU A 183 42.37 45.88 86.86
N PHE A 184 42.46 44.56 86.62
CA PHE A 184 43.18 43.66 87.52
C PHE A 184 44.69 43.99 87.59
N VAL A 185 45.32 44.30 86.46
CA VAL A 185 46.73 44.73 86.43
C VAL A 185 46.91 46.06 87.16
N GLU A 186 46.01 47.02 86.94
CA GLU A 186 46.06 48.33 87.62
C GLU A 186 45.91 48.18 89.13
N ASP A 187 44.99 47.34 89.60
CA ASP A 187 44.78 47.05 91.02
C ASP A 187 46.02 46.41 91.66
N ILE A 188 46.65 45.44 90.97
CA ILE A 188 47.93 44.86 91.41
C ILE A 188 49.02 45.94 91.50
N MET A 189 49.14 46.82 90.49
CA MET A 189 50.16 47.86 90.48
C MET A 189 49.94 48.88 91.60
N LYS A 190 48.70 49.33 91.79
CA LYS A 190 48.34 50.28 92.85
C LYS A 190 48.63 49.72 94.23
N ASN A 191 48.20 48.48 94.50
CA ASN A 191 48.47 47.81 95.78
C ASN A 191 49.99 47.63 96.00
N SER A 192 50.74 47.33 94.94
CA SER A 192 52.21 47.22 95.02
C SER A 192 52.87 48.57 95.35
N ASP A 193 52.43 49.67 94.72
CA ASP A 193 52.92 51.02 94.97
C ASP A 193 52.61 51.50 96.41
N GLU A 194 51.42 51.18 96.92
CA GLU A 194 51.01 51.48 98.31
C GLU A 194 51.92 50.74 99.31
N VAL A 195 52.17 49.45 99.10
CA VAL A 195 53.07 48.63 99.94
C VAL A 195 54.51 49.17 99.88
N LEU A 196 55.04 49.47 98.70
CA LEU A 196 56.38 50.02 98.55
C LEU A 196 56.52 51.41 99.20
N SER A 197 55.53 52.27 99.03
CA SER A 197 55.50 53.61 99.64
C SER A 197 55.47 53.52 101.17
N SER A 198 54.65 52.63 101.71
CA SER A 198 54.60 52.34 103.15
C SER A 198 55.98 51.89 103.67
N ASN A 199 56.59 50.90 103.02
CA ASN A 199 57.92 50.41 103.38
C ASN A 199 59.00 51.51 103.33
N ILE A 200 58.99 52.38 102.30
CA ILE A 200 59.91 53.51 102.21
C ILE A 200 59.68 54.51 103.35
N ALA A 201 58.42 54.80 103.70
CA ALA A 201 58.10 55.71 104.79
C ALA A 201 58.64 55.17 106.14
N GLU A 202 58.49 53.86 106.38
CA GLU A 202 59.08 53.19 107.55
C GLU A 202 60.61 53.27 107.56
N ILE A 203 61.28 53.01 106.42
CA ILE A 203 62.74 53.15 106.30
C ILE A 203 63.19 54.60 106.56
N ARG A 204 62.47 55.60 106.03
CA ARG A 204 62.77 57.03 106.29
C ARG A 204 62.62 57.37 107.76
N LYS A 205 61.60 56.83 108.44
CA LYS A 205 61.36 57.00 109.88
C LYS A 205 62.46 56.32 110.71
N ALA A 206 62.90 55.12 110.33
CA ALA A 206 64.05 54.43 110.91
C ALA A 206 65.36 55.22 110.71
N ARG A 207 65.55 55.83 109.53
CA ARG A 207 66.71 56.68 109.27
C ARG A 207 66.69 57.99 110.08
N GLN A 208 65.53 58.66 110.21
CA GLN A 208 65.40 59.86 111.05
C GLN A 208 65.69 59.57 112.52
N SER A 209 65.26 58.42 113.04
CA SER A 209 65.58 58.01 114.42
C SER A 209 67.07 57.66 114.61
N LEU A 210 67.77 57.20 113.57
CA LEU A 210 69.21 56.89 113.63
C LEU A 210 70.14 58.11 113.38
N PHE A 211 69.69 59.12 112.62
CA PHE A 211 70.53 60.25 112.20
C PHE A 211 70.02 61.64 112.61
N GLY A 212 68.80 61.76 113.17
CA GLY A 212 68.22 63.01 113.67
C GLY A 212 68.76 63.44 115.04
N ASP A 213 69.50 62.56 115.73
CA ASP A 213 70.09 62.79 117.07
C ASP A 213 71.52 63.37 117.01
N ARG A 214 71.91 63.96 115.87
CA ARG A 214 73.17 64.73 115.75
C ARG A 214 72.89 66.19 115.36
N ARG A 215 72.43 66.97 116.33
CA ARG A 215 72.93 68.31 116.70
C ARG A 215 72.07 68.94 117.77
#